data_AF-A0A8R7VEH5-F1
#
_entry.id   AF-A0A8R7VEH5-F1
#
_cell.length_a   1.000
_cell.length_b   1.000
_cell.length_c   1.000
_cell.angle_alpha   90.00
_cell.angle_beta   90.00
_cell.angle_gamma   90.00
#
_symmetry.space_group_name_H-M   'P 1'
#
loop_
_entity.id
_entity.type
_entity.pdbx_description
1 polymer ?
#
loop_
_entity_poly.entity_id
_entity_poly.type
_entity_poly.pdbx_seq_one_letter_code
_entity_poly.pdbx_strand_id
1 'polypeptide(L)'
;MSSLRAAEVWEVYLGQLIPQLLPDVLSKVEVVAGDGGVGTVLRLTFPLGIPGLEYQKEKFIKIDNENFVKEALVIEGGLLDLGFLKYLVRLEIVGDADKTCIIRSTVEYEVEDEHTGNASFITASTFARIAEAITKYIKAH
;
A
#
# COMPACT_ATOMS: atom_id res chain seq x y z
N MET A 1 -9.98 -25.68 1.56
CA MET A 1 -9.50 -24.29 1.38
C MET A 1 -9.29 -23.73 2.77
N SER A 2 -8.07 -23.38 3.17
CA SER A 2 -7.81 -22.74 4.46
C SER A 2 -8.39 -21.32 4.44
N SER A 3 -9.20 -20.99 5.43
CA SER A 3 -9.69 -19.64 5.70
C SER A 3 -8.55 -18.81 6.31
N LEU A 4 -8.30 -17.60 5.80
CA LEU A 4 -7.21 -16.74 6.29
C LEU A 4 -7.73 -15.84 7.42
N ARG A 5 -7.09 -15.90 8.60
CA ARG A 5 -7.47 -15.00 9.70
C ARG A 5 -6.95 -13.60 9.44
N ALA A 6 -7.71 -12.59 9.89
CA ALA A 6 -7.34 -11.18 9.74
C ALA A 6 -5.93 -10.88 10.28
N ALA A 7 -5.56 -11.45 11.44
CA ALA A 7 -4.23 -11.27 12.02
C ALA A 7 -3.10 -11.83 11.14
N GLU A 8 -3.30 -13.00 10.51
CA GLU A 8 -2.29 -13.61 9.62
C GLU A 8 -2.07 -12.73 8.38
N VAL A 9 -3.17 -12.21 7.81
CA VAL A 9 -3.11 -11.29 6.67
C VAL A 9 -2.46 -9.96 7.06
N TRP A 10 -2.77 -9.44 8.24
CA TRP A 10 -2.22 -8.19 8.77
C TRP A 10 -0.69 -8.24 8.89
N GLU A 11 -0.14 -9.28 9.51
CA GLU A 11 1.31 -9.42 9.68
C GLU A 11 2.05 -9.48 8.32
N VAL A 12 1.48 -10.21 7.36
CA VAL A 12 2.08 -10.32 6.01
C VAL A 12 2.05 -8.99 5.27
N TYR A 13 0.98 -8.20 5.44
CA TYR A 13 0.88 -6.85 4.87
C TYR A 13 1.91 -5.88 5.45
N LEU A 14 2.23 -6.00 6.75
CA LEU A 14 3.26 -5.19 7.40
C LEU A 14 4.68 -5.60 7.00
N GLY A 15 4.89 -6.86 6.60
CA GLY A 15 6.20 -7.43 6.27
C GLY A 15 6.85 -6.96 4.96
N GLN A 16 6.29 -5.97 4.25
CA GLN A 16 6.89 -5.34 3.07
C GLN A 16 7.27 -6.33 1.94
N LEU A 17 6.52 -7.41 1.75
CA LEU A 17 6.85 -8.48 0.79
C LEU A 17 6.58 -8.12 -0.68
N ILE A 18 5.93 -6.99 -0.96
CA ILE A 18 5.49 -6.63 -2.32
C ILE A 18 6.62 -6.65 -3.35
N PRO A 19 7.84 -6.16 -3.08
CA PRO A 19 8.92 -6.24 -4.05
C PRO A 19 9.33 -7.65 -4.45
N GLN A 20 9.15 -8.63 -3.57
CA GLN A 20 9.45 -10.03 -3.84
C GLN A 20 8.29 -10.71 -4.59
N LEU A 21 7.05 -10.36 -4.23
CA LEU A 21 5.85 -10.98 -4.79
C LEU A 21 5.44 -10.40 -6.14
N LEU A 22 5.65 -9.09 -6.33
CA LEU A 22 5.22 -8.30 -7.49
C LEU A 22 6.30 -7.26 -7.86
N PRO A 23 7.48 -7.68 -8.33
CA PRO A 23 8.57 -6.76 -8.69
C PRO A 23 8.22 -5.82 -9.84
N ASP A 24 7.21 -6.17 -10.66
CA ASP A 24 6.66 -5.35 -11.74
C ASP A 24 5.65 -4.28 -11.25
N VAL A 25 5.24 -4.34 -9.98
CA VAL A 25 4.44 -3.30 -9.33
C VAL A 25 5.32 -2.41 -8.48
N LEU A 26 6.24 -2.99 -7.72
CA LEU A 26 7.14 -2.27 -6.85
C LEU A 26 8.50 -2.95 -6.84
N SER A 27 9.55 -2.25 -7.26
CA SER A 27 10.89 -2.86 -7.37
C SER A 27 11.64 -2.91 -6.05
N LYS A 28 11.42 -1.93 -5.16
CA LYS A 28 12.15 -1.83 -3.90
C LYS A 28 11.36 -1.11 -2.82
N VAL A 29 11.54 -1.53 -1.58
CA VAL A 29 11.12 -0.82 -0.36
C VAL A 29 12.37 -0.60 0.49
N GLU A 30 12.54 0.61 0.99
CA GLU A 30 13.64 0.98 1.89
C GLU A 30 13.07 1.73 3.09
N VAL A 31 13.45 1.34 4.31
CA VAL A 31 13.14 2.12 5.51
C VAL A 31 14.12 3.29 5.58
N VAL A 32 13.61 4.51 5.45
CA VAL A 32 14.41 5.74 5.54
C VAL A 32 14.56 6.17 7.00
N ALA A 33 13.50 6.02 7.79
CA ALA A 33 13.48 6.32 9.21
C ALA A 33 12.35 5.53 9.91
N GLY A 34 12.54 5.20 11.18
CA GLY A 34 11.54 4.52 12.02
C GLY A 34 11.74 3.02 12.13
N ASP A 35 10.79 2.37 12.80
CA ASP A 35 10.85 0.97 13.24
C ASP A 35 9.69 0.11 12.70
N GLY A 36 8.86 0.68 11.82
CA GLY A 36 7.63 0.07 11.32
C GLY A 36 6.35 0.63 11.95
N GLY A 37 6.45 1.39 13.05
CA GLY A 37 5.32 2.07 13.69
C GLY A 37 4.94 3.42 13.08
N VAL A 38 4.05 4.15 13.74
CA VAL A 38 3.66 5.53 13.35
C VAL A 38 4.89 6.42 13.29
N GLY A 39 5.01 7.19 12.22
CA GLY A 39 6.16 8.04 11.95
C GLY A 39 7.22 7.41 11.05
N THR A 40 7.17 6.09 10.82
CA THR A 40 8.05 5.40 9.88
C THR A 40 7.92 5.99 8.49
N VAL A 41 9.06 6.22 7.84
CA VAL A 41 9.16 6.72 6.47
C VAL A 41 9.77 5.63 5.60
N LEU A 42 9.05 5.25 4.56
CA LEU A 42 9.52 4.33 3.54
C LEU A 42 9.84 5.09 2.25
N ARG A 43 10.89 4.66 1.56
CA ARG A 43 11.13 5.00 0.16
C ARG A 43 10.76 3.80 -0.68
N LEU A 44 9.76 4.00 -1.54
CA LEU A 44 9.26 3.03 -2.50
C LEU A 44 9.90 3.35 -3.86
N THR A 45 10.45 2.36 -4.54
CA THR A 45 10.97 2.50 -5.91
C THR A 45 10.11 1.67 -6.85
N PHE A 46 9.54 2.31 -7.87
CA PHE A 46 8.72 1.65 -8.87
C PHE A 46 9.56 1.26 -10.09
N PRO A 47 9.11 0.28 -10.88
CA PRO A 47 9.74 -0.02 -12.15
C PRO A 47 9.71 1.18 -13.11
N LEU A 48 10.67 1.23 -14.03
CA LEU A 48 10.69 2.24 -15.08
C LEU A 48 9.42 2.14 -15.95
N GLY A 49 8.73 3.25 -16.16
CA GLY A 49 7.57 3.28 -17.04
C GLY A 49 6.92 4.65 -17.17
N ILE A 50 6.59 5.29 -16.05
CA ILE A 50 5.96 6.60 -16.02
C ILE A 50 6.98 7.63 -15.52
N PRO A 51 7.37 8.63 -16.34
CA PRO A 51 8.21 9.72 -15.89
C PRO A 51 7.59 10.44 -14.69
N GLY A 52 8.37 10.68 -13.63
CA GLY A 52 7.89 11.28 -12.38
C GLY A 52 7.30 10.28 -11.39
N LEU A 53 7.18 8.99 -11.74
CA LEU A 53 6.76 7.92 -10.82
C LEU A 53 7.89 6.94 -10.51
N GLU A 54 9.15 7.35 -10.58
CA GLU A 54 10.30 6.45 -10.33
C GLU A 54 10.41 6.05 -8.85
N TYR A 55 10.06 6.97 -7.95
CA TYR A 55 10.03 6.72 -6.51
C TYR A 55 8.97 7.56 -5.82
N GLN A 56 8.56 7.12 -4.64
CA GLN A 56 7.83 7.98 -3.69
C GLN A 56 8.31 7.70 -2.27
N LYS A 57 8.23 8.69 -1.38
CA LYS A 57 8.29 8.45 0.06
C LYS A 57 6.91 8.50 0.66
N GLU A 58 6.60 7.51 1.48
CA GLU A 58 5.39 7.49 2.29
C GLU A 58 5.73 7.47 3.77
N LYS A 59 4.89 8.12 4.57
CA LYS A 59 4.97 8.14 6.03
C LYS A 59 3.77 7.44 6.62
N PHE A 60 4.00 6.56 7.58
CA PHE A 60 2.92 5.94 8.33
C PHE A 60 2.35 6.95 9.31
N ILE A 61 1.10 7.34 9.12
CA ILE A 61 0.40 8.27 10.01
C ILE A 61 -0.50 7.54 11.01
N LYS A 62 -0.86 6.28 10.71
CA LYS A 62 -1.60 5.39 11.60
C LYS A 62 -1.14 3.96 11.44
N ILE A 63 -0.92 3.27 12.56
CA ILE A 63 -0.79 1.82 12.67
C ILE A 63 -1.60 1.41 13.90
N ASP A 64 -2.69 0.68 13.66
CA ASP A 64 -3.62 0.22 14.68
C ASP A 64 -3.68 -1.31 14.59
N ASN A 65 -2.90 -1.97 15.43
CA ASN A 65 -2.80 -3.43 15.46
C ASN A 65 -4.02 -4.09 16.09
N GLU A 66 -4.83 -3.35 16.85
CA GLU A 66 -6.04 -3.89 17.47
C GLU A 66 -7.16 -4.00 16.44
N ASN A 67 -7.30 -2.98 15.57
CA ASN A 67 -8.32 -2.92 14.54
C ASN A 67 -7.81 -3.27 13.12
N PHE A 68 -6.53 -3.63 12.99
CA PHE A 68 -5.84 -3.91 11.73
C PHE A 68 -6.00 -2.79 10.69
N VAL A 69 -5.71 -1.55 11.11
CA VAL A 69 -5.79 -0.35 10.25
C VAL A 69 -4.42 0.30 10.11
N LYS A 70 -3.99 0.50 8.86
CA LYS A 70 -2.79 1.27 8.52
C LYS A 70 -3.18 2.44 7.62
N GLU A 71 -2.57 3.60 7.86
CA GLU A 71 -2.63 4.73 6.95
C GLU A 71 -1.22 5.22 6.60
N ALA A 72 -0.98 5.38 5.30
CA ALA A 72 0.28 5.88 4.75
C ALA A 72 0.01 7.10 3.86
N LEU A 73 0.68 8.20 4.16
CA LEU A 73 0.60 9.45 3.41
C LEU A 73 1.86 9.60 2.55
N VAL A 74 1.69 9.90 1.26
CA VAL A 74 2.83 10.27 0.41
C VAL A 74 3.32 11.67 0.80
N ILE A 75 4.62 11.78 1.03
CA ILE A 75 5.25 13.03 1.52
C ILE A 75 6.33 13.57 0.58
N GLU A 76 6.77 12.79 -0.41
CA GLU A 76 7.79 13.21 -1.38
C GLU A 76 7.70 12.37 -2.65
N GLY A 77 7.89 13.00 -3.80
CA GLY A 77 8.01 12.34 -5.10
C GLY A 77 6.72 11.69 -5.61
N GLY A 78 6.86 10.94 -6.69
CA GLY A 78 5.82 10.07 -7.22
C GLY A 78 4.58 10.86 -7.63
N LEU A 79 3.43 10.54 -7.04
CA LEU A 79 2.18 11.24 -7.36
C LEU A 79 2.26 12.74 -7.05
N LEU A 80 3.05 13.17 -6.06
CA LEU A 80 3.19 14.62 -5.80
C LEU A 80 3.88 15.34 -6.96
N ASP A 81 4.84 14.69 -7.62
CA ASP A 81 5.52 15.23 -8.81
C ASP A 81 4.60 15.24 -10.05
N LEU A 82 3.43 14.59 -9.95
CA LEU A 82 2.40 14.51 -10.98
C LEU A 82 1.19 15.42 -10.69
N GLY A 83 1.35 16.43 -9.82
CA GLY A 83 0.31 17.44 -9.54
C GLY A 83 -0.71 17.02 -8.48
N PHE A 84 -0.44 15.96 -7.71
CA PHE A 84 -1.23 15.64 -6.52
C PHE A 84 -0.78 16.50 -5.34
N LEU A 85 -1.75 17.06 -4.63
CA LEU A 85 -1.54 17.83 -3.40
C LEU A 85 -1.56 16.93 -2.16
N LYS A 86 -2.34 15.84 -2.23
CA LYS A 86 -2.46 14.83 -1.17
C LYS A 86 -2.65 13.47 -1.79
N TYR A 87 -2.01 12.46 -1.21
CA TYR A 87 -2.31 11.06 -1.51
C TYR A 87 -2.15 10.20 -0.25
N LEU A 88 -3.28 9.70 0.26
CA LEU A 88 -3.38 8.89 1.46
C LEU A 88 -3.94 7.51 1.10
N VAL A 89 -3.24 6.47 1.50
CA VAL A 89 -3.73 5.08 1.41
C VAL A 89 -4.09 4.58 2.79
N ARG A 90 -5.32 4.13 2.97
CA ARG A 90 -5.78 3.37 4.13
C ARG A 90 -5.93 1.91 3.75
N LEU A 91 -5.33 1.03 4.56
CA LEU A 91 -5.51 -0.42 4.52
C LEU A 91 -6.23 -0.86 5.78
N GLU A 92 -7.29 -1.65 5.62
CA GLU A 92 -8.04 -2.26 6.72
C GLU A 92 -8.17 -3.76 6.44
N ILE A 93 -7.95 -4.58 7.47
CA ILE A 93 -8.23 -6.02 7.42
C ILE A 93 -9.41 -6.32 8.35
N VAL A 94 -10.58 -6.51 7.76
CA VAL A 94 -11.82 -6.73 8.52
C VAL A 94 -12.09 -8.23 8.63
N GLY A 95 -11.98 -8.78 9.84
CA GLY A 95 -12.34 -10.16 10.11
C GLY A 95 -13.85 -10.39 10.03
N ASP A 96 -14.25 -11.58 9.57
CA ASP A 96 -15.64 -12.02 9.48
C ASP A 96 -15.87 -13.28 10.35
N ALA A 97 -17.13 -13.55 10.69
CA ALA A 97 -17.54 -14.63 11.60
C ALA A 97 -17.07 -16.02 11.13
N ASP A 98 -16.94 -16.22 9.82
CA ASP A 98 -16.56 -17.49 9.19
C ASP A 98 -15.04 -17.69 9.05
N LYS A 99 -14.23 -16.98 9.85
CA LYS A 99 -12.74 -17.00 9.80
C LYS A 99 -12.18 -16.55 8.45
N THR A 100 -12.99 -15.86 7.66
CA THR A 100 -12.58 -15.13 6.46
C THR A 100 -12.24 -13.69 6.85
N CYS A 101 -11.61 -12.97 5.94
CA CYS A 101 -11.37 -11.54 6.12
C CYS A 101 -11.52 -10.79 4.81
N ILE A 102 -11.86 -9.52 4.92
CA ILE A 102 -11.91 -8.56 3.82
C ILE A 102 -10.67 -7.69 3.90
N ILE A 103 -9.89 -7.65 2.81
CA ILE A 103 -8.85 -6.66 2.61
C ILE A 103 -9.53 -5.45 1.97
N ARG A 104 -9.53 -4.32 2.66
CA ARG A 104 -10.10 -3.06 2.15
C ARG A 104 -8.99 -2.03 2.00
N SER A 105 -8.83 -1.54 0.78
CA SER A 105 -7.95 -0.42 0.46
C SER A 105 -8.79 0.78 0.09
N THR A 106 -8.54 1.92 0.73
CA THR A 106 -9.17 3.20 0.42
C THR A 106 -8.09 4.21 0.10
N VAL A 107 -8.30 4.98 -0.97
CA VAL A 107 -7.40 6.05 -1.37
C VAL A 107 -8.13 7.38 -1.25
N GLU A 108 -7.57 8.30 -0.49
CA GLU A 108 -8.03 9.69 -0.42
C GLU A 108 -6.96 10.56 -1.08
N TYR A 109 -7.33 11.35 -2.08
CA TYR A 109 -6.39 12.18 -2.81
C TYR A 109 -6.98 13.55 -3.14
N GLU A 110 -6.09 14.49 -3.37
CA GLU A 110 -6.38 15.84 -3.87
C GLU A 110 -5.40 16.10 -5.01
N VAL A 111 -5.90 16.63 -6.12
CA VAL A 111 -5.15 16.87 -7.35
C VAL A 111 -5.48 18.26 -7.87
N GLU A 112 -4.49 18.95 -8.42
CA GLU A 112 -4.71 20.23 -9.07
C GLU A 112 -5.66 20.09 -10.27
N ASP A 113 -6.50 21.08 -10.51
CA ASP A 113 -7.52 21.05 -11.57
C ASP A 113 -6.92 20.74 -12.95
N GLU A 114 -5.75 21.32 -13.24
CA GLU A 114 -5.00 21.15 -14.49
C GLU A 114 -4.45 19.72 -14.65
N HIS A 115 -4.34 18.96 -13.56
CA HIS A 115 -3.75 17.63 -13.49
C HIS A 115 -4.78 16.52 -13.20
N THR A 116 -6.09 16.81 -13.24
CA THR A 116 -7.17 15.84 -12.96
C THR A 116 -7.10 14.54 -13.79
N GLY A 117 -6.56 14.59 -15.01
CA GLY A 117 -6.31 13.40 -15.83
C GLY A 117 -5.35 12.37 -15.19
N ASN A 118 -4.47 12.82 -14.30
CA ASN A 118 -3.50 11.97 -13.60
C ASN A 118 -4.16 11.09 -12.52
N ALA A 119 -5.42 11.36 -12.15
CA ALA A 119 -6.21 10.44 -11.32
C ALA A 119 -6.29 9.01 -11.91
N SER A 120 -6.10 8.87 -13.23
CA SER A 120 -6.03 7.58 -13.92
C SER A 120 -4.85 6.69 -13.49
N PHE A 121 -3.80 7.25 -12.89
CA PHE A 121 -2.70 6.46 -12.30
C PHE A 121 -3.13 5.69 -11.05
N ILE A 122 -4.21 6.12 -10.39
CA ILE A 122 -4.77 5.48 -9.19
C ILE A 122 -5.73 4.39 -9.63
N THR A 123 -5.26 3.14 -9.62
CA THR A 123 -6.07 2.00 -10.09
C THR A 123 -6.38 1.01 -8.98
N ALA A 124 -7.66 0.66 -8.83
CA ALA A 124 -8.10 -0.40 -7.91
C ALA A 124 -7.48 -1.76 -8.28
N SER A 125 -7.17 -1.99 -9.56
CA SER A 125 -6.53 -3.21 -10.04
C SER A 125 -5.14 -3.43 -9.43
N THR A 126 -4.34 -2.38 -9.21
CA THR A 126 -3.03 -2.51 -8.53
C THR A 126 -3.20 -3.04 -7.10
N PHE A 127 -4.15 -2.50 -6.34
CA PHE A 127 -4.45 -2.98 -4.99
C PHE A 127 -4.99 -4.43 -4.99
N ALA A 128 -5.83 -4.78 -5.96
CA ALA A 128 -6.32 -6.14 -6.13
C ALA A 128 -5.19 -7.13 -6.42
N ARG A 129 -4.26 -6.80 -7.32
CA ARG A 129 -3.08 -7.62 -7.62
C ARG A 129 -2.23 -7.87 -6.38
N ILE A 130 -1.99 -6.83 -5.57
CA ILE A 130 -1.28 -6.93 -4.30
C ILE A 130 -2.00 -7.89 -3.34
N ALA A 131 -3.31 -7.71 -3.16
CA ALA A 131 -4.12 -8.56 -2.28
C ALA A 131 -4.12 -10.03 -2.72
N GLU A 132 -4.20 -10.28 -4.03
CA GLU A 132 -4.12 -11.63 -4.59
C GLU A 132 -2.74 -12.27 -4.37
N ALA A 133 -1.66 -11.52 -4.57
CA ALA A 133 -0.31 -12.02 -4.38
C ALA A 133 -0.04 -12.38 -2.91
N ILE A 134 -0.44 -11.53 -1.97
CA ILE A 134 -0.38 -11.82 -0.53
C ILE A 134 -1.24 -13.03 -0.19
N THR A 135 -2.48 -13.11 -0.69
CA THR A 135 -3.37 -14.26 -0.46
C THR A 135 -2.75 -15.57 -0.95
N LYS A 136 -2.10 -15.56 -2.13
CA LYS A 136 -1.39 -16.73 -2.66
C LYS A 136 -0.18 -17.11 -1.79
N TYR A 137 0.58 -16.11 -1.33
CA TYR A 137 1.74 -16.33 -0.45
C TYR A 137 1.33 -17.01 0.86
N ILE A 138 0.29 -16.50 1.53
CA ILE A 138 -0.21 -17.05 2.80
C ILE A 138 -0.82 -18.44 2.61
N LYS A 139 -1.40 -18.75 1.45
CA LYS A 139 -1.93 -20.11 1.20
C LYS A 139 -0.84 -21.14 0.93
N ALA A 140 0.37 -20.69 0.59
CA ALA A 140 1.50 -21.55 0.24
C ALA A 140 2.46 -21.80 1.42
N HIS A 141 2.34 -21.05 2.52
CA HIS A 141 3.19 -21.10 3.71
C HIS A 141 2.34 -21.19 4.97
#